data_AF-A0A819JZ69-F1
#
_entry.id   AF-A0A819JZ69-F1
#
_cell.length_a   1.000
_cell.length_b   1.000
_cell.length_c   1.000
_cell.angle_alpha   90.00
_cell.angle_beta   90.00
_cell.angle_gamma   90.00
#
_symmetry.space_group_name_H-M   'P 1'
#
loop_
_entity.id
_entity.type
_entity.pdbx_description
1 polymer ?
#
loop_
_entity_poly.entity_id
_entity_poly.type
_entity_poly.pdbx_seq_one_letter_code
_entity_poly.pdbx_strand_id
1 'polypeptide(L)'
;MVASKEYLVLKLVNLNVFYSCALAGNSYQCICRTSFTGQYCQTSTSPASASCNPSYCLNGGTCVTTGNGINMACVCTASYKGDRCEQLNSNDCASQPCLNQGVCTQGPFTYNCRCVRPYTGKRCESVSSTNSPCDSNPCSNSGQCSVNGSGFRCTCLPGYSGTMCEINNRPGSCQISCTPGYCISNPGSNPPYACYCPSGAIQPKSC
;
A
#
# COMPACT_ATOMS: atom_id res chain seq x y z
N MET A 1 32.04 55.14 -27.75
CA MET A 1 32.10 54.47 -26.43
C MET A 1 31.25 53.22 -26.51
N VAL A 2 31.89 52.09 -26.83
CA VAL A 2 31.27 50.76 -26.98
C VAL A 2 31.80 49.92 -25.82
N ALA A 3 30.96 49.59 -24.86
CA ALA A 3 31.13 48.48 -23.92
C ALA A 3 29.94 48.46 -22.94
N SER A 4 28.98 47.55 -23.14
CA SER A 4 28.06 47.15 -22.07
C SER A 4 27.30 45.89 -22.49
N LYS A 5 27.65 44.77 -21.84
CA LYS A 5 26.85 43.56 -21.61
C LYS A 5 26.85 42.46 -22.69
N GLU A 6 28.04 41.95 -23.00
CA GLU A 6 28.21 40.50 -23.15
C GLU A 6 28.64 39.94 -21.79
N TYR A 7 27.71 39.42 -20.99
CA TYR A 7 28.01 38.45 -19.92
C TYR A 7 26.71 37.78 -19.49
N LEU A 8 26.26 36.82 -20.32
CA LEU A 8 25.72 35.49 -19.93
C LEU A 8 25.05 34.83 -21.15
N VAL A 9 25.79 34.72 -22.25
CA VAL A 9 25.51 33.72 -23.27
C VAL A 9 26.78 32.90 -23.41
N LEU A 10 27.00 31.96 -22.48
CA LEU A 10 27.75 30.74 -22.75
C LEU A 10 27.70 29.78 -21.56
N LYS A 11 27.25 28.57 -21.89
CA LYS A 11 27.38 27.30 -21.17
C LYS A 11 26.55 27.13 -19.89
N LEU A 12 25.49 26.33 -20.02
CA LEU A 12 25.48 24.96 -19.51
C LEU A 12 24.30 24.21 -20.14
N VAL A 13 24.61 23.05 -20.72
CA VAL A 13 23.67 21.93 -20.79
C VAL A 13 23.18 21.69 -19.36
N ASN A 14 21.98 22.16 -19.03
CA ASN A 14 21.30 21.82 -17.77
C ASN A 14 19.79 22.00 -17.91
N LEU A 15 19.15 20.94 -18.41
CA LEU A 15 17.79 20.43 -18.14
C LEU A 15 16.54 21.34 -18.07
N ASN A 16 16.56 22.67 -18.19
CA ASN A 16 15.37 23.50 -17.96
C ASN A 16 15.28 24.77 -18.84
N VAL A 17 15.06 24.61 -20.14
CA VAL A 17 14.85 25.74 -21.08
C VAL A 17 13.36 26.03 -21.24
N PHE A 18 12.82 27.08 -20.61
CA PHE A 18 11.38 27.40 -20.60
C PHE A 18 10.91 28.37 -21.71
N TYR A 19 11.81 28.88 -22.56
CA TYR A 19 11.47 29.74 -23.71
C TYR A 19 12.64 29.83 -24.71
N SER A 20 12.38 30.25 -25.96
CA SER A 20 13.38 30.49 -27.00
C SER A 20 13.18 31.86 -27.66
N CYS A 21 14.17 32.75 -27.60
CA CYS A 21 14.09 34.10 -28.20
C CYS A 21 15.03 34.24 -29.41
N ALA A 22 14.55 34.94 -30.45
CA ALA A 22 15.31 35.25 -31.66
C ALA A 22 15.16 36.73 -32.04
N LEU A 23 16.14 37.28 -32.77
CA LEU A 23 16.07 38.63 -33.33
C LEU A 23 15.09 38.66 -34.52
N ALA A 24 14.17 39.62 -34.49
CA ALA A 24 13.24 39.94 -35.57
C ALA A 24 13.30 41.46 -35.84
N GLY A 25 14.11 41.85 -36.83
CA GLY A 25 14.40 43.26 -37.13
C GLY A 25 15.23 43.94 -36.02
N ASN A 26 14.80 45.12 -35.57
CA ASN A 26 15.42 45.85 -34.44
C ASN A 26 14.89 45.41 -33.06
N SER A 27 14.20 44.26 -32.98
CA SER A 27 13.55 43.77 -31.76
C SER A 27 13.80 42.28 -31.50
N TYR A 28 13.49 41.81 -30.29
CA TYR A 28 13.55 40.40 -29.92
C TYR A 28 12.14 39.82 -29.83
N GLN A 29 11.94 38.64 -30.42
CA GLN A 29 10.70 37.88 -30.34
C GLN A 29 10.96 36.53 -29.66
N CYS A 30 10.16 36.21 -28.64
CA CYS A 30 10.29 34.97 -27.86
C CYS A 30 9.12 34.01 -28.11
N ILE A 31 9.42 32.73 -28.28
CA ILE A 31 8.47 31.62 -28.29
C ILE A 31 8.49 31.00 -26.90
N CYS A 32 7.34 31.01 -26.22
CA CYS A 32 7.20 30.52 -24.85
C CYS A 32 6.84 29.03 -24.83
N ARG A 33 7.32 28.26 -23.85
CA ARG A 33 6.79 26.91 -23.58
C ARG A 33 5.31 26.99 -23.19
N THR A 34 4.61 25.86 -23.34
CA THR A 34 3.28 25.68 -22.76
C THR A 34 3.29 26.10 -21.29
N SER A 35 2.31 26.90 -20.89
CA SER A 35 2.21 27.51 -19.56
C SER A 35 3.06 28.77 -19.29
N PHE A 36 3.53 29.50 -20.32
CA PHE A 36 4.17 30.83 -20.18
C PHE A 36 3.73 31.83 -21.27
N THR A 37 3.74 33.13 -20.95
CA THR A 37 3.36 34.26 -21.82
C THR A 37 4.19 35.53 -21.48
N GLY A 38 4.03 36.59 -22.28
CA GLY A 38 4.77 37.86 -22.16
C GLY A 38 5.89 38.02 -23.19
N GLN A 39 6.36 39.26 -23.39
CA GLN A 39 7.38 39.61 -24.40
C GLN A 39 8.70 38.82 -24.24
N TYR A 40 9.03 38.44 -23.00
CA TYR A 40 10.20 37.65 -22.65
C TYR A 40 9.84 36.31 -22.00
N CYS A 41 8.60 35.84 -22.20
CA CYS A 41 8.06 34.61 -21.59
C CYS A 41 8.19 34.56 -20.06
N GLN A 42 8.13 35.73 -19.41
CA GLN A 42 8.34 35.89 -17.98
C GLN A 42 7.10 35.58 -17.13
N THR A 43 5.92 35.53 -17.74
CA THR A 43 4.66 35.30 -17.04
C THR A 43 4.29 33.83 -17.16
N SER A 44 4.15 33.11 -16.06
CA SER A 44 3.56 31.76 -16.12
C SER A 44 2.05 31.86 -16.36
N THR A 45 1.51 30.97 -17.17
CA THR A 45 0.06 30.75 -17.34
C THR A 45 -0.38 29.45 -16.65
N SER A 46 0.48 28.86 -15.82
CA SER A 46 0.06 27.81 -14.90
C SER A 46 -0.88 28.42 -13.84
N PRO A 47 -1.93 27.70 -13.41
CA PRO A 47 -2.80 28.15 -12.31
C PRO A 47 -2.04 28.37 -10.98
N ALA A 48 -0.80 27.88 -10.88
CA ALA A 48 0.14 28.12 -9.78
C ALA A 48 0.79 29.54 -9.79
N SER A 49 0.41 30.40 -10.73
CA SER A 49 0.84 31.81 -10.78
C SER A 49 -0.32 32.80 -10.69
N ALA A 50 -1.53 32.29 -10.46
CA ALA A 50 -2.69 33.10 -10.18
C ALA A 50 -2.64 33.54 -8.71
N SER A 51 -2.33 34.82 -8.48
CA SER A 51 -2.79 35.55 -7.31
C SER A 51 -4.23 35.14 -6.98
N CYS A 52 -4.52 34.82 -5.71
CA CYS A 52 -5.80 34.28 -5.25
C CYS A 52 -6.99 34.88 -5.99
N ASN A 53 -7.59 34.10 -6.89
CA ASN A 53 -8.81 34.51 -7.57
C ASN A 53 -10.00 34.18 -6.65
N PRO A 54 -10.77 35.18 -6.18
CA PRO A 54 -11.90 34.94 -5.29
C PRO A 54 -12.94 33.95 -5.86
N SER A 55 -13.04 33.82 -7.18
CA SER A 55 -13.98 32.93 -7.87
C SER A 55 -13.52 31.46 -7.92
N TYR A 56 -12.28 31.16 -7.49
CA TYR A 56 -11.79 29.78 -7.47
C TYR A 56 -12.47 28.97 -6.35
N CYS A 57 -12.59 29.54 -5.15
CA CYS A 57 -13.26 28.92 -4.02
C CYS A 57 -14.77 29.21 -4.06
N LEU A 58 -15.57 28.15 -4.11
CA LEU A 58 -17.03 28.23 -4.19
C LEU A 58 -17.64 28.36 -2.79
N ASN A 59 -18.95 28.66 -2.74
CA ASN A 59 -19.75 28.62 -1.51
C ASN A 59 -19.17 29.41 -0.31
N GLY A 60 -18.55 30.56 -0.62
CA GLY A 60 -17.95 31.44 0.39
C GLY A 60 -16.61 30.97 0.95
N GLY A 61 -15.94 30.02 0.30
CA GLY A 61 -14.59 29.62 0.66
C GLY A 61 -13.58 30.75 0.49
N THR A 62 -12.60 30.83 1.39
CA THR A 62 -11.53 31.82 1.34
C THR A 62 -10.32 31.24 0.63
N CYS A 63 -9.86 31.92 -0.42
CA CYS A 63 -8.64 31.56 -1.11
C CYS A 63 -7.42 31.98 -0.29
N VAL A 64 -6.47 31.05 -0.09
CA VAL A 64 -5.18 31.33 0.56
C VAL A 64 -4.03 30.81 -0.30
N THR A 65 -2.91 31.54 -0.30
CA THR A 65 -1.67 31.06 -0.92
C THR A 65 -0.87 30.26 0.10
N THR A 66 -0.29 29.14 -0.32
CA THR A 66 0.55 28.26 0.50
C THR A 66 1.97 28.20 -0.09
N GLY A 67 2.98 28.24 0.77
CA GLY A 67 4.39 28.34 0.37
C GLY A 67 4.77 29.72 -0.18
N ASN A 68 5.82 29.78 -1.04
CA ASN A 68 6.37 31.01 -1.65
C ASN A 68 5.42 31.72 -2.65
N GLY A 69 4.10 31.68 -2.44
CA GLY A 69 3.10 32.31 -3.31
C GLY A 69 2.76 31.55 -4.59
N ILE A 70 3.21 30.28 -4.70
CA ILE A 70 3.07 29.46 -5.91
C ILE A 70 1.87 28.50 -5.81
N ASN A 71 1.53 28.02 -4.61
CA ASN A 71 0.40 27.12 -4.43
C ASN A 71 -0.80 27.87 -3.85
N MET A 72 -2.00 27.48 -4.25
CA MET A 72 -3.26 28.06 -3.78
C MET A 72 -4.12 26.94 -3.16
N ALA A 73 -4.81 27.25 -2.08
CA ALA A 73 -5.75 26.35 -1.41
C ALA A 73 -7.01 27.12 -0.99
N CYS A 74 -8.13 26.41 -0.85
CA CYS A 74 -9.37 26.97 -0.33
C CYS A 74 -9.58 26.59 1.14
N VAL A 75 -9.89 27.59 1.96
CA VAL A 75 -10.40 27.41 3.32
C VAL A 75 -11.93 27.47 3.25
N CYS A 76 -12.58 26.33 3.42
CA CYS A 76 -14.02 26.24 3.29
C CYS A 76 -14.78 26.70 4.55
N THR A 77 -15.99 27.20 4.34
CA THR A 77 -16.93 27.46 5.43
C THR A 77 -17.38 26.14 6.07
N ALA A 78 -17.86 26.16 7.32
CA ALA A 78 -18.19 24.95 8.07
C ALA A 78 -19.19 24.02 7.36
N SER A 79 -20.03 24.56 6.48
CA SER A 79 -21.05 23.84 5.72
C SER A 79 -20.54 23.25 4.40
N TYR A 80 -19.28 23.45 4.02
CA TYR A 80 -18.74 22.98 2.74
C TYR A 80 -17.35 22.34 2.86
N LYS A 81 -17.00 21.48 1.90
CA LYS A 81 -15.73 20.76 1.79
C LYS A 81 -15.34 20.55 0.32
N GLY A 82 -14.17 19.98 0.08
CA GLY A 82 -13.57 19.79 -1.25
C GLY A 82 -12.53 20.85 -1.57
N ASP A 83 -11.73 20.61 -2.62
CA ASP A 83 -10.59 21.46 -2.98
C ASP A 83 -11.00 22.88 -3.36
N ARG A 84 -12.25 23.05 -3.82
CA ARG A 84 -12.86 24.33 -4.16
C ARG A 84 -14.10 24.63 -3.33
N CYS A 85 -14.31 23.94 -2.21
CA CYS A 85 -15.50 24.09 -1.36
C CYS A 85 -16.83 23.83 -2.08
N GLU A 86 -16.80 22.98 -3.10
CA GLU A 86 -17.92 22.67 -3.98
C GLU A 86 -18.93 21.69 -3.36
N GLN A 87 -18.54 20.94 -2.33
CA GLN A 87 -19.35 19.91 -1.71
C GLN A 87 -19.95 20.41 -0.41
N LEU A 88 -21.21 20.05 -0.12
CA LEU A 88 -21.78 20.26 1.20
C LEU A 88 -21.06 19.37 2.24
N ASN A 89 -20.74 19.94 3.39
CA ASN A 89 -20.27 19.22 4.57
C ASN A 89 -21.45 18.58 5.31
N SER A 90 -22.21 17.74 4.60
CA SER A 90 -23.28 16.95 5.19
C SER A 90 -22.71 15.69 5.85
N ASN A 91 -23.43 15.14 6.82
CA ASN A 91 -23.09 13.83 7.38
C ASN A 91 -23.33 12.77 6.29
N ASP A 92 -22.28 12.41 5.56
CA ASP A 92 -22.31 11.41 4.50
C ASP A 92 -22.81 10.02 4.99
N CYS A 93 -22.77 9.77 6.30
CA CYS A 93 -23.31 8.54 6.90
C CYS A 93 -24.82 8.58 7.15
N ALA A 94 -25.48 9.74 7.05
CA ALA A 94 -26.91 9.88 7.32
C ALA A 94 -27.78 9.04 6.38
N SER A 95 -27.32 8.83 5.13
CA SER A 95 -27.99 7.99 4.15
C SER A 95 -27.73 6.48 4.32
N GLN A 96 -27.00 6.09 5.37
CA GLN A 96 -26.59 4.71 5.65
C GLN A 96 -25.97 4.02 4.41
N PRO A 97 -24.87 4.57 3.86
CA PRO A 97 -24.33 4.08 2.60
C PRO A 97 -23.69 2.68 2.70
N CYS A 98 -23.27 2.25 3.90
CA CYS A 98 -22.63 0.96 4.13
C CYS A 98 -23.65 -0.18 4.21
N LEU A 99 -23.51 -1.17 3.34
CA LEU A 99 -24.36 -2.36 3.27
C LEU A 99 -23.85 -3.44 4.23
N ASN A 100 -24.64 -4.51 4.38
CA ASN A 100 -24.24 -5.73 5.09
C ASN A 100 -23.64 -5.49 6.49
N GLN A 101 -24.29 -4.61 7.26
CA GLN A 101 -23.91 -4.25 8.64
C GLN A 101 -22.52 -3.57 8.74
N GLY A 102 -22.02 -2.99 7.64
CA GLY A 102 -20.81 -2.18 7.66
C GLY A 102 -20.97 -0.93 8.53
N VAL A 103 -19.93 -0.59 9.30
CA VAL A 103 -19.92 0.61 10.15
C VAL A 103 -19.49 1.81 9.34
N CYS A 104 -20.35 2.82 9.22
CA CYS A 104 -20.03 4.07 8.54
C CYS A 104 -19.27 5.03 9.46
N THR A 105 -18.24 5.65 8.93
CA THR A 105 -17.46 6.71 9.58
C THR A 105 -17.33 7.90 8.64
N GLN A 106 -17.44 9.11 9.17
CA GLN A 106 -17.25 10.30 8.35
C GLN A 106 -15.76 10.46 8.01
N GLY A 107 -15.47 10.74 6.75
CA GLY A 107 -14.13 11.09 6.26
C GLY A 107 -14.07 12.54 5.78
N PRO A 108 -12.84 13.08 5.58
CA PRO A 108 -12.62 14.49 5.26
C PRO A 108 -13.25 14.94 3.92
N PHE A 109 -13.49 14.02 2.98
CA PHE A 109 -14.09 14.30 1.66
C PHE A 109 -15.21 13.34 1.27
N THR A 110 -15.49 12.32 2.08
CA THR A 110 -16.48 11.26 1.79
C THR A 110 -16.75 10.41 3.04
N TYR A 111 -17.59 9.39 2.95
CA TYR A 111 -17.74 8.37 4.00
C TYR A 111 -16.75 7.22 3.84
N ASN A 112 -16.39 6.57 4.94
CA ASN A 112 -15.65 5.31 4.95
C ASN A 112 -16.51 4.21 5.59
N CYS A 113 -16.62 3.07 4.91
CA CYS A 113 -17.28 1.88 5.45
C CYS A 113 -16.26 0.89 5.98
N ARG A 114 -16.37 0.55 7.26
CA ARG A 114 -15.65 -0.58 7.84
C ARG A 114 -16.54 -1.82 7.75
N CYS A 115 -16.18 -2.73 6.84
CA CYS A 115 -16.97 -3.92 6.57
C CYS A 115 -16.79 -5.00 7.64
N VAL A 116 -17.91 -5.62 8.01
CA VAL A 116 -17.91 -6.85 8.81
C VAL A 116 -17.56 -8.02 7.91
N ARG A 117 -16.74 -8.96 8.37
CA ARG A 117 -16.45 -10.16 7.56
C ARG A 117 -17.74 -10.97 7.33
N PRO A 118 -17.90 -11.59 6.15
CA PRO A 118 -16.95 -11.72 5.03
C PRO A 118 -17.04 -10.59 3.99
N TYR A 119 -17.68 -9.47 4.28
CA TYR A 119 -17.95 -8.43 3.27
C TYR A 119 -16.75 -7.52 2.99
N THR A 120 -16.68 -7.02 1.75
CA THR A 120 -15.66 -6.11 1.22
C THR A 120 -16.27 -5.15 0.19
N GLY A 121 -15.46 -4.24 -0.34
CA GLY A 121 -15.90 -3.18 -1.27
C GLY A 121 -16.12 -1.85 -0.56
N LYS A 122 -16.31 -0.78 -1.33
CA LYS A 122 -16.42 0.59 -0.79
C LYS A 122 -17.64 0.76 0.12
N ARG A 123 -18.69 0.00 -0.14
CA ARG A 123 -19.96 -0.01 0.59
C ARG A 123 -20.22 -1.36 1.25
N CYS A 124 -19.24 -2.25 1.35
CA CYS A 124 -19.41 -3.61 1.86
C CYS A 124 -20.40 -4.45 1.01
N GLU A 125 -20.50 -4.15 -0.29
CA GLU A 125 -21.42 -4.76 -1.24
C GLU A 125 -20.99 -6.15 -1.72
N SER A 126 -19.71 -6.46 -1.62
CA SER A 126 -19.11 -7.70 -2.14
C SER A 126 -18.83 -8.68 -1.02
N VAL A 127 -18.92 -9.98 -1.29
CA VAL A 127 -18.49 -11.02 -0.35
C VAL A 127 -17.07 -11.44 -0.72
N SER A 128 -16.12 -11.29 0.20
CA SER A 128 -14.75 -11.80 0.05
C SER A 128 -14.61 -13.14 0.76
N SER A 129 -14.58 -14.20 -0.04
CA SER A 129 -14.21 -15.56 0.37
C SER A 129 -12.70 -15.80 0.36
N THR A 130 -11.89 -14.74 0.30
CA THR A 130 -10.41 -14.78 0.21
C THR A 130 -9.71 -14.21 1.46
N ASN A 131 -10.50 -13.79 2.45
CA ASN A 131 -10.01 -13.24 3.72
C ASN A 131 -10.21 -14.21 4.89
N SER A 132 -10.49 -15.49 4.63
CA SER A 132 -10.42 -16.51 5.66
C SER A 132 -8.95 -16.90 5.82
N PRO A 133 -8.40 -16.87 7.04
CA PRO A 133 -7.06 -17.38 7.29
C PRO A 133 -6.92 -18.90 7.02
N CYS A 134 -8.02 -19.59 6.65
CA CYS A 134 -8.02 -20.97 6.18
C CYS A 134 -8.09 -21.14 4.65
N ASP A 135 -8.20 -20.09 3.85
CA ASP A 135 -8.40 -20.22 2.39
C ASP A 135 -7.21 -20.91 1.70
N SER A 136 -6.01 -20.72 2.22
CA SER A 136 -4.79 -21.39 1.75
C SER A 136 -4.54 -22.76 2.40
N ASN A 137 -5.44 -23.24 3.28
CA ASN A 137 -5.27 -24.44 4.11
C ASN A 137 -3.87 -24.53 4.75
N PRO A 138 -3.55 -23.67 5.73
CA PRO A 138 -2.23 -23.63 6.37
C PRO A 138 -1.88 -24.88 7.21
N CYS A 139 -2.82 -25.82 7.38
CA CYS A 139 -2.63 -27.02 8.17
C CYS A 139 -2.01 -28.15 7.33
N SER A 140 -0.80 -28.59 7.72
CA SER A 140 -0.09 -29.72 7.13
C SER A 140 -0.73 -31.07 7.50
N ASN A 141 -0.28 -32.14 6.84
CA ASN A 141 -0.66 -33.53 7.15
C ASN A 141 -2.18 -33.75 7.23
N SER A 142 -2.93 -33.07 6.35
CA SER A 142 -4.40 -33.13 6.28
C SER A 142 -5.10 -32.69 7.58
N GLY A 143 -4.48 -31.80 8.36
CA GLY A 143 -5.13 -31.16 9.50
C GLY A 143 -6.32 -30.30 9.08
N GLN A 144 -7.36 -30.26 9.91
CA GLN A 144 -8.55 -29.46 9.63
C GLN A 144 -8.34 -28.00 10.08
N CYS A 145 -8.44 -27.05 9.14
CA CYS A 145 -8.35 -25.62 9.45
C CYS A 145 -9.69 -25.08 9.96
N SER A 146 -9.65 -24.28 11.02
CA SER A 146 -10.79 -23.55 11.55
C SER A 146 -10.40 -22.09 11.83
N VAL A 147 -11.32 -21.16 11.60
CA VAL A 147 -11.08 -19.74 11.89
C VAL A 147 -11.12 -19.52 13.40
N ASN A 148 -10.12 -18.81 13.94
CA ASN A 148 -10.02 -18.46 15.35
C ASN A 148 -9.75 -16.95 15.48
N GLY A 149 -10.79 -16.16 15.73
CA GLY A 149 -10.70 -14.70 15.79
C GLY A 149 -10.23 -14.10 14.44
N SER A 150 -9.12 -13.37 14.47
CA SER A 150 -8.47 -12.82 13.27
C SER A 150 -7.49 -13.80 12.58
N GLY A 151 -7.22 -14.97 13.18
CA GLY A 151 -6.27 -15.97 12.69
C GLY A 151 -6.92 -17.34 12.46
N PHE A 152 -6.10 -18.39 12.35
CA PHE A 152 -6.55 -19.77 12.15
C PHE A 152 -6.07 -20.69 13.27
N ARG A 153 -6.74 -21.84 13.41
CA ARG A 153 -6.35 -22.95 14.27
C ARG A 153 -6.45 -24.26 13.51
N CYS A 154 -5.40 -25.06 13.59
CA CYS A 154 -5.36 -26.40 13.01
C CYS A 154 -5.77 -27.45 14.05
N THR A 155 -6.68 -28.33 13.66
CA THR A 155 -6.99 -29.55 14.40
C THR A 155 -6.23 -30.70 13.73
N CYS A 156 -5.23 -31.24 14.43
CA CYS A 156 -4.34 -32.25 13.88
C CYS A 156 -4.95 -33.65 13.95
N LEU A 157 -4.67 -34.47 12.93
CA LEU A 157 -5.00 -35.89 12.94
C LEU A 157 -4.14 -36.65 13.98
N PRO A 158 -4.61 -37.82 14.47
CA PRO A 158 -3.85 -38.64 15.41
C PRO A 158 -2.43 -38.96 14.90
N GLY A 159 -1.44 -38.71 15.76
CA GLY A 159 -0.03 -38.88 15.42
C GLY A 159 0.61 -37.65 14.78
N TYR A 160 -0.05 -36.50 14.74
CA TYR A 160 0.56 -35.22 14.36
C TYR A 160 0.35 -34.16 15.46
N SER A 161 1.25 -33.18 15.55
CA SER A 161 1.18 -32.04 16.46
C SER A 161 1.89 -30.80 15.89
N GLY A 162 1.97 -29.73 16.67
CA GLY A 162 2.45 -28.42 16.19
C GLY A 162 1.30 -27.49 15.80
N THR A 163 1.60 -26.21 15.61
CA THR A 163 0.58 -25.18 15.31
C THR A 163 -0.04 -25.35 13.93
N MET A 164 0.68 -25.96 13.00
CA MET A 164 0.27 -26.26 11.64
C MET A 164 0.23 -27.78 11.38
N CYS A 165 0.24 -28.62 12.43
CA CYS A 165 0.28 -30.08 12.32
C CYS A 165 1.51 -30.63 11.58
N GLU A 166 2.62 -29.92 11.64
CA GLU A 166 3.87 -30.21 10.96
C GLU A 166 4.72 -31.31 11.64
N ILE A 167 4.49 -31.55 12.93
CA ILE A 167 5.27 -32.50 13.73
C ILE A 167 4.61 -33.88 13.64
N ASN A 168 5.33 -34.90 13.16
CA ASN A 168 4.89 -36.29 13.19
C ASN A 168 5.29 -36.96 14.51
N ASN A 169 4.31 -37.41 15.28
CA ASN A 169 4.44 -38.08 16.57
C ASN A 169 4.14 -39.58 16.48
N ARG A 170 4.03 -40.16 15.28
CA ARG A 170 3.78 -41.59 15.16
C ARG A 170 4.99 -42.38 15.70
N PRO A 171 4.79 -43.23 16.74
CA PRO A 171 5.83 -44.09 17.26
C PRO A 171 6.29 -45.05 16.16
N GLY A 172 7.59 -45.09 15.89
CA GLY A 172 8.19 -45.85 14.79
C GLY A 172 8.61 -45.03 13.57
N SER A 173 8.50 -43.69 13.61
CA SER A 173 9.23 -42.84 12.67
C SER A 173 10.65 -42.58 13.18
N CYS A 174 11.65 -42.74 12.30
CA CYS A 174 13.04 -42.55 12.65
C CYS A 174 13.39 -41.07 12.85
N GLN A 175 13.26 -40.61 14.09
CA GLN A 175 13.49 -39.22 14.48
C GLN A 175 14.87 -38.96 15.08
N ILE A 176 15.73 -39.99 15.16
CA ILE A 176 17.09 -39.88 15.70
C ILE A 176 18.14 -39.98 14.59
N SER A 177 19.19 -39.16 14.69
CA SER A 177 20.37 -39.22 13.83
C SER A 177 21.33 -40.29 14.36
N CYS A 178 21.52 -41.35 13.58
CA CYS A 178 22.57 -42.35 13.80
C CYS A 178 23.77 -41.96 12.92
N THR A 179 24.99 -41.93 13.45
CA THR A 179 26.20 -41.68 12.66
C THR A 179 27.31 -42.58 13.19
N PRO A 180 27.96 -43.43 12.38
CA PRO A 180 27.85 -43.58 10.91
C PRO A 180 26.68 -44.47 10.42
N GLY A 181 25.66 -44.72 11.25
CA GLY A 181 24.54 -45.62 10.93
C GLY A 181 23.32 -44.96 10.28
N TYR A 182 22.24 -45.72 10.16
CA TYR A 182 20.91 -45.19 9.83
C TYR A 182 19.87 -45.76 10.78
N CYS A 183 18.80 -45.01 11.00
CA CYS A 183 17.74 -45.44 11.91
C CYS A 183 16.77 -46.41 11.20
N ILE A 184 16.30 -47.41 11.93
CA ILE A 184 15.22 -48.33 11.55
C ILE A 184 14.08 -48.26 12.59
N SER A 185 12.84 -48.44 12.13
CA SER A 185 11.68 -48.56 13.00
C SER A 185 11.68 -49.93 13.66
N ASN A 186 11.42 -49.98 14.97
CA ASN A 186 11.33 -51.23 15.72
C ASN A 186 10.12 -51.21 16.68
N PRO A 187 8.92 -51.52 16.16
CA PRO A 187 7.65 -51.41 16.90
C PRO A 187 7.59 -52.29 18.16
N GLY A 188 8.45 -53.30 18.27
CA GLY A 188 8.52 -54.21 19.42
C GLY A 188 9.49 -53.78 20.52
N SER A 189 10.13 -52.62 20.40
CA SER A 189 11.12 -52.11 21.36
C SER A 189 10.70 -50.78 21.99
N ASN A 190 11.25 -50.48 23.17
CA ASN A 190 11.10 -49.18 23.81
C ASN A 190 12.50 -48.57 24.02
N PRO A 191 12.90 -47.55 23.22
CA PRO A 191 12.10 -46.80 22.26
C PRO A 191 11.79 -47.59 20.96
N PRO A 192 10.75 -47.22 20.17
CA PRO A 192 10.30 -47.98 18.99
C PRO A 192 11.18 -47.78 17.74
N TYR A 193 12.48 -47.61 17.94
CA TYR A 193 13.47 -47.36 16.90
C TYR A 193 14.85 -47.89 17.33
N ALA A 194 15.72 -48.17 16.37
CA ALA A 194 17.11 -48.54 16.60
C ALA A 194 18.03 -47.99 15.51
N CYS A 195 19.32 -47.84 15.81
CA CYS A 195 20.37 -47.52 14.85
C CYS A 195 21.00 -48.80 14.30
N TYR A 196 21.03 -48.95 12.98
CA TYR A 196 21.79 -49.98 12.29
C TYR A 196 23.17 -49.43 11.93
N CYS A 197 24.22 -50.05 12.46
CA CYS A 197 25.60 -49.59 12.31
C CYS A 197 26.32 -50.27 11.15
N PRO A 198 27.35 -49.64 10.54
CA PRO A 198 28.15 -50.25 9.48
C PRO A 198 28.87 -51.55 9.91
N SER A 199 29.07 -51.73 11.22
CA SER A 199 29.61 -52.95 11.83
C SER A 199 28.62 -54.13 11.86
N GLY A 200 27.36 -53.91 11.45
CA GLY A 200 26.27 -54.89 11.57
C GLY A 200 25.62 -54.93 12.96
N ALA A 201 26.05 -54.07 13.89
CA ALA A 201 25.43 -53.96 15.21
C ALA A 201 24.12 -53.15 15.16
N ILE A 202 23.15 -53.54 16.00
CA ILE A 202 21.91 -52.79 16.24
C ILE A 202 22.01 -52.15 17.62
N GLN A 203 21.95 -50.83 17.70
CA GLN A 203 22.10 -50.07 18.95
C GLN A 203 20.93 -49.11 19.19
N PRO A 204 20.56 -48.81 20.45
CA PRO A 204 19.35 -48.03 20.76
C PRO A 204 19.47 -46.51 20.55
N LYS A 205 20.68 -45.95 20.43
CA LYS A 205 20.86 -44.47 20.38
C LYS A 205 21.93 -43.96 19.40
N SER A 206 22.99 -44.71 19.12
CA SER A 206 24.06 -44.28 18.22
C SER A 206 24.87 -45.47 17.70
N CYS A 207 25.69 -45.19 16.70
CA CYS A 207 26.82 -46.00 16.28
C CYS A 207 28.11 -45.20 16.61
#